data_AF-A0A2E6YI00-F1
#
_entry.id   AF-A0A2E6YI00-F1
#
_cell.length_a   1.000
_cell.length_b   1.000
_cell.length_c   1.000
_cell.angle_alpha   90.00
_cell.angle_beta   90.00
_cell.angle_gamma   90.00
#
_symmetry.space_group_name_H-M   'P 1'
#
loop_
_entity.id
_entity.type
_entity.pdbx_description
1 polymer ?
#
loop_
_entity_poly.entity_id
_entity_poly.type
_entity_poly.pdbx_seq_one_letter_code
_entity_poly.pdbx_strand_id
1 'polypeptide(L)'
;MKSREQRQYTNSLWKAYQDSSAEIEKEWAYRILGVLKGRKEAVSMSALSKMVRLNVKAINDAVRRKPHLFFVDYTDVKNINADNTTVEMTKEGAVFLAAKNL
;
A
#
# COMPACT_ATOMS: atom_id res chain seq x y z
N MET A 1 13.44 19.65 8.16
CA MET A 1 14.40 18.54 8.38
C MET A 1 13.66 17.36 9.01
N LYS A 2 13.79 16.12 8.52
CA LYS A 2 13.15 14.93 9.13
C LYS A 2 13.87 14.54 10.43
N SER A 3 13.11 14.15 11.47
CA SER A 3 13.69 13.73 12.76
C SER A 3 14.60 12.49 12.58
N ARG A 4 15.52 12.26 13.52
CA ARG A 4 16.44 11.11 13.51
C ARG A 4 15.67 9.78 13.60
N GLU A 5 14.60 9.76 14.39
CA GLU A 5 13.71 8.62 14.58
C GLU A 5 12.95 8.28 13.30
N GLN A 6 12.40 9.29 12.60
CA GLN A 6 11.67 9.08 11.36
C GLN A 6 12.57 8.50 10.26
N ARG A 7 13.85 8.89 10.21
CA ARG A 7 14.85 8.33 9.30
C ARG A 7 15.18 6.87 9.62
N GLN A 8 15.42 6.53 10.88
CA GLN A 8 15.69 5.14 11.30
C GLN A 8 14.49 4.23 11.04
N TYR A 9 13.29 4.69 11.34
CA TYR A 9 12.04 3.97 11.07
C TYR A 9 11.84 3.72 9.57
N THR A 10 12.03 4.74 8.73
CA THR A 10 11.95 4.60 7.25
C THR A 10 12.98 3.60 6.72
N ASN A 11 14.20 3.61 7.25
CA ASN A 11 15.25 2.67 6.85
C ASN A 11 14.92 1.22 7.21
N SER A 12 14.30 0.99 8.38
CA SER A 12 13.86 -0.34 8.80
C SER A 12 12.77 -0.91 7.87
N LEU A 13 11.78 -0.08 7.53
CA LEU A 13 10.71 -0.45 6.59
C LEU A 13 11.25 -0.72 5.19
N TRP A 14 12.19 0.11 4.70
CA TRP A 14 12.83 -0.11 3.42
C TRP A 14 13.64 -1.41 3.39
N LYS A 15 14.37 -1.70 4.48
CA LYS A 15 15.12 -2.95 4.61
C LYS A 15 14.21 -4.17 4.62
N ALA A 16 13.11 -4.15 5.39
CA ALA A 16 12.11 -5.22 5.37
C ALA A 16 11.48 -5.43 3.99
N TYR A 17 11.23 -4.33 3.25
CA TYR A 17 10.77 -4.40 1.87
C TYR A 17 11.83 -5.01 0.94
N GLN A 18 13.11 -4.66 1.07
CA GLN A 18 14.18 -5.24 0.25
C GLN A 18 14.43 -6.72 0.56
N ASP A 19 14.44 -7.10 1.84
CA ASP A 19 14.77 -8.44 2.31
C ASP A 19 13.68 -9.48 2.01
N SER A 20 12.48 -9.04 1.63
CA SER A 20 11.38 -9.94 1.25
C SER A 20 11.70 -10.67 -0.07
N SER A 21 11.50 -11.99 -0.16
CA SER A 21 11.65 -12.75 -1.42
C SER A 21 10.45 -12.59 -2.38
N ALA A 22 9.53 -11.68 -2.05
CA ALA A 22 8.23 -11.46 -2.67
C ALA A 22 8.25 -10.47 -3.84
N GLU A 23 9.08 -10.71 -4.86
CA GLU A 23 9.34 -9.72 -5.93
C GLU A 23 8.05 -9.26 -6.65
N ILE A 24 7.10 -10.18 -6.89
CA ILE A 24 5.81 -9.85 -7.52
C ILE A 24 4.97 -8.95 -6.62
N GLU A 25 4.89 -9.27 -5.32
CA GLU A 25 4.11 -8.46 -4.37
C GLU A 25 4.76 -7.09 -4.12
N LYS A 26 6.09 -6.99 -4.19
CA LYS A 26 6.80 -5.70 -4.17
C LYS A 26 6.42 -4.83 -5.35
N GLU A 27 6.37 -5.41 -6.55
CA GLU A 27 5.94 -4.71 -7.76
C GLU A 27 4.48 -4.26 -7.65
N TRP A 28 3.60 -5.14 -7.13
CA TRP A 28 2.19 -4.81 -6.92
C TRP A 28 2.01 -3.70 -5.89
N ALA A 29 2.72 -3.76 -4.75
CA ALA A 29 2.74 -2.72 -3.74
C ALA A 29 3.15 -1.38 -4.31
N TYR A 30 4.17 -1.36 -5.17
CA TYR A 30 4.63 -0.16 -5.83
C TYR A 30 3.57 0.45 -6.77
N ARG A 31 2.92 -0.39 -7.58
CA ARG A 31 1.82 0.05 -8.46
C ARG A 31 0.65 0.61 -7.66
N ILE A 32 0.26 -0.06 -6.58
CA ILE A 32 -0.81 0.39 -5.68
C ILE A 32 -0.47 1.73 -5.05
N LEU A 33 0.73 1.85 -4.46
CA LEU A 33 1.21 3.09 -3.87
C LEU A 33 1.30 4.23 -4.90
N GLY A 34 1.74 3.95 -6.12
CA GLY A 34 1.77 4.92 -7.21
C GLY A 34 0.38 5.43 -7.59
N VAL A 35 -0.65 4.56 -7.60
CA VAL A 35 -2.04 4.96 -7.86
C VAL A 35 -2.62 5.80 -6.73
N LEU A 36 -2.27 5.49 -5.48
CA LEU A 36 -2.74 6.20 -4.29
C LEU A 36 -1.97 7.51 -4.05
N LYS A 37 -0.77 7.63 -4.60
CA LYS A 37 0.05 8.83 -4.49
C LYS A 37 -0.71 10.04 -5.04
N GLY A 38 -0.92 11.04 -4.19
CA GLY A 38 -1.63 12.28 -4.53
C GLY A 38 -3.15 12.21 -4.40
N ARG A 39 -3.71 11.05 -4.06
CA ARG A 39 -5.13 10.93 -3.69
C ARG A 39 -5.31 11.28 -2.22
N LYS A 40 -6.26 12.17 -1.93
CA LYS A 40 -6.65 12.55 -0.55
C LYS A 40 -7.79 11.68 -0.01
N GLU A 41 -8.41 10.88 -0.88
CA GLU A 41 -9.60 10.07 -0.56
C GLU A 41 -9.29 8.59 -0.76
N ALA A 42 -9.93 7.76 0.05
CA ALA A 42 -9.85 6.31 -0.07
C ALA A 42 -10.44 5.83 -1.40
N VAL A 43 -9.81 4.82 -2.00
CA VAL A 43 -10.21 4.26 -3.30
C VAL A 43 -10.86 2.90 -3.08
N SER A 44 -11.99 2.62 -3.71
CA SER A 44 -12.60 1.28 -3.62
C SER A 44 -11.68 0.21 -4.21
N MET A 45 -11.68 -0.98 -3.63
CA MET A 45 -10.84 -2.09 -4.07
C MET A 45 -11.11 -2.49 -5.53
N SER A 46 -12.37 -2.42 -5.96
CA SER A 46 -12.77 -2.65 -7.35
C SER A 46 -12.15 -1.61 -8.31
N ALA A 47 -12.13 -0.32 -7.91
CA ALA A 47 -11.49 0.73 -8.69
C ALA A 47 -9.96 0.58 -8.70
N LEU A 48 -9.35 0.27 -7.56
CA LEU A 48 -7.92 0.02 -7.44
C LEU A 48 -7.48 -1.13 -8.37
N SER A 49 -8.18 -2.27 -8.30
CA SER A 49 -7.99 -3.44 -9.15
C SER A 49 -7.93 -3.09 -10.64
N LYS A 50 -8.86 -2.25 -11.12
CA LYS A 50 -8.89 -1.78 -12.52
C LYS A 50 -7.68 -0.90 -12.85
N MET A 51 -7.25 -0.03 -11.93
CA MET A 51 -6.13 0.88 -12.15
C MET A 51 -4.79 0.15 -12.20
N VAL A 52 -4.57 -0.82 -11.30
CA VAL A 52 -3.31 -1.60 -11.25
C VAL A 52 -3.34 -2.85 -12.14
N ARG A 53 -4.49 -3.16 -12.75
CA ARG A 53 -4.76 -4.32 -13.60
C ARG A 53 -4.47 -5.65 -12.88
N LEU A 54 -4.91 -5.77 -11.63
CA LEU A 54 -4.77 -6.98 -10.81
C LEU A 54 -6.12 -7.43 -10.28
N ASN A 55 -6.29 -8.73 -10.07
CA ASN A 55 -7.53 -9.27 -9.52
C ASN A 55 -7.70 -8.84 -8.05
N VAL A 56 -8.91 -8.41 -7.67
CA VAL A 56 -9.27 -8.00 -6.29
C VAL A 56 -8.87 -9.05 -5.25
N LYS A 57 -9.17 -10.32 -5.51
CA LYS A 57 -8.83 -11.43 -4.60
C LYS A 57 -7.32 -11.58 -4.46
N ALA A 58 -6.57 -11.44 -5.56
CA ALA A 58 -5.11 -11.53 -5.53
C ALA A 58 -4.49 -10.38 -4.74
N ILE A 59 -4.99 -9.14 -4.90
CA ILE A 59 -4.57 -7.99 -4.10
C ILE A 59 -4.86 -8.25 -2.61
N ASN A 60 -6.10 -8.63 -2.29
CA ASN A 60 -6.53 -8.86 -0.91
C ASN A 60 -5.71 -9.97 -0.23
N ASP A 61 -5.48 -11.08 -0.93
CA ASP A 61 -4.64 -12.18 -0.45
C ASP A 61 -3.18 -11.74 -0.24
N ALA A 62 -2.60 -11.01 -1.20
CA ALA A 62 -1.22 -10.55 -1.10
C ALA A 62 -1.04 -9.59 0.09
N VAL A 63 -1.99 -8.69 0.28
CA VAL A 63 -1.89 -7.69 1.34
C VAL A 63 -2.17 -8.31 2.71
N ARG A 64 -3.11 -9.26 2.82
CA ARG A 64 -3.31 -10.03 4.07
C ARG A 64 -2.09 -10.86 4.45
N ARG A 65 -1.40 -11.46 3.48
CA ARG A 65 -0.19 -12.26 3.74
C ARG A 65 1.03 -11.40 4.08
N LYS A 66 1.16 -10.22 3.48
CA LYS A 66 2.36 -9.37 3.60
C LYS A 66 1.98 -7.89 3.79
N PRO A 67 1.25 -7.53 4.86
CA PRO A 67 0.70 -6.18 5.03
C PRO A 67 1.78 -5.10 5.09
N HIS A 68 2.95 -5.44 5.63
CA HIS A 68 4.12 -4.56 5.73
C HIS A 68 4.71 -4.13 4.38
N LEU A 69 4.37 -4.80 3.26
CA LEU A 69 4.87 -4.42 1.94
C LEU A 69 4.03 -3.35 1.27
N PHE A 70 2.73 -3.27 1.57
CA PHE A 70 1.79 -2.48 0.79
C PHE A 70 1.58 -1.07 1.34
N PHE A 71 1.83 -0.86 2.64
CA PHE A 71 1.70 0.45 3.29
C PHE A 71 0.35 1.14 3.02
N VAL A 72 -0.73 0.36 3.11
CA VAL A 72 -2.11 0.80 2.90
C VAL A 72 -2.99 0.34 4.06
N ASP A 73 -3.95 1.18 4.43
CA ASP A 73 -5.02 0.84 5.37
C ASP A 73 -6.24 0.32 4.61
N TYR A 74 -6.89 -0.69 5.19
CA TYR A 74 -8.13 -1.29 4.67
C TYR A 74 -9.27 -0.93 5.60
N THR A 75 -10.25 -0.21 5.06
CA THR A 75 -11.51 0.01 5.76
C THR A 75 -12.56 -0.85 5.09
N ASP A 76 -12.92 -1.95 5.75
CA ASP A 76 -14.12 -2.70 5.41
C ASP A 76 -15.33 -1.90 5.89
N VAL A 77 -15.98 -1.20 4.97
CA VAL A 77 -17.26 -0.56 5.25
C VAL A 77 -18.28 -1.68 5.43
N LYS A 78 -18.48 -2.13 6.67
CA LYS A 78 -19.55 -3.05 7.04
C LYS A 78 -20.91 -2.36 6.87
N ASN A 79 -21.34 -2.11 5.64
CA ASN A 79 -22.70 -1.69 5.38
C ASN A 79 -23.21 -2.21 4.02
N ILE A 80 -24.02 -3.27 4.13
CA ILE A 80 -25.17 -3.66 3.31
C ILE A 80 -24.90 -4.17 1.87
N ASN A 81 -23.81 -3.84 1.20
CA ASN A 81 -23.51 -4.40 -0.14
C ASN A 81 -22.06 -4.91 -0.24
N ALA A 82 -21.92 -6.17 -0.66
CA ALA A 82 -20.67 -6.90 -0.75
C ALA A 82 -19.78 -6.40 -1.90
N ASP A 83 -19.12 -5.24 -1.73
CA ASP A 83 -17.84 -4.90 -2.42
C ASP A 83 -17.21 -3.56 -1.96
N ASN A 84 -17.57 -3.04 -0.79
CA ASN A 84 -17.17 -1.70 -0.34
C ASN A 84 -15.90 -1.67 0.54
N THR A 85 -14.92 -2.53 0.26
CA THR A 85 -13.59 -2.36 0.86
C THR A 85 -12.91 -1.16 0.19
N THR A 86 -12.55 -0.15 0.97
CA THR A 86 -11.76 0.99 0.50
C THR A 86 -10.32 0.89 1.00
N VAL A 87 -9.38 1.30 0.15
CA VAL A 87 -7.96 1.35 0.44
C VAL A 87 -7.47 2.79 0.40
N GLU A 88 -6.69 3.15 1.41
CA GLU A 88 -5.96 4.41 1.46
C GLU A 88 -4.50 4.18 1.79
N MET A 89 -3.63 5.11 1.40
CA MET A 89 -2.21 5.03 1.70
C MET A 89 -1.96 5.44 3.15
N THR A 90 -1.20 4.63 3.88
CA THR A 90 -0.83 4.99 5.26
C THR A 90 0.19 6.13 5.28
N LYS A 91 0.40 6.73 6.46
CA LYS A 91 1.45 7.74 6.66
C LYS A 91 2.84 7.18 6.34
N GLU A 92 3.08 5.91 6.65
CA GLU A 92 4.32 5.19 6.35
C GLU A 92 4.52 5.03 4.85
N GLY A 93 3.47 4.70 4.09
CA GLY A 93 3.52 4.60 2.62
C GLY A 93 3.88 5.93 1.96
N ALA A 94 3.31 7.03 2.45
CA ALA A 94 3.66 8.37 1.99
C ALA A 94 5.13 8.72 2.27
N VAL A 95 5.64 8.37 3.45
CA VAL A 95 7.05 8.57 3.83
C VAL A 95 7.98 7.70 2.98
N PHE A 96 7.59 6.45 2.72
CA PHE A 96 8.31 5.50 1.88
C PHE A 96 8.44 6.00 0.44
N LEU A 97 7.33 6.42 -0.19
CA LEU A 97 7.36 7.02 -1.53
C LEU A 97 8.21 8.29 -1.58
N ALA A 98 8.05 9.19 -0.62
CA ALA A 98 8.82 10.43 -0.56
C ALA A 98 10.32 10.19 -0.35
N ALA A 99 10.72 9.10 0.33
CA ALA A 99 12.13 8.72 0.47
C ALA A 99 12.75 8.20 -0.83
N LYS A 100 11.92 7.81 -1.80
CA LYS A 100 12.36 7.28 -3.10
C LYS A 100 12.42 8.29 -4.22
N ASN A 101 12.13 9.58 -3.97
CA ASN A 101 11.98 10.59 -5.02
C ASN A 101 11.02 10.14 -6.14
N LEU A 102 10.01 9.36 -5.76
CA LEU A 102 8.93 8.98 -6.65
C LEU A 102 7.94 10.11 -6.80
#